data_AF-A0A9Y4MUP6-F1
#
_entry.id   AF-A0A9Y4MUP6-F1
#
_cell.length_a   1.000
_cell.length_b   1.000
_cell.length_c   1.000
_cell.angle_alpha   90.00
_cell.angle_beta   90.00
_cell.angle_gamma   90.00
#
_symmetry.space_group_name_H-M   'P 1'
#
loop_
_entity.id
_entity.type
_entity.pdbx_description
1 polymer ?
#
loop_
_entity_poly.entity_id
_entity_poly.type
_entity_poly.pdbx_seq_one_letter_code
_entity_poly.pdbx_strand_id
1 'polypeptide(L)'
;MLWMKWKMMMDSLRGRRRRLPCSLWFVLLFAAGGLVLFIHQQDLSEMVQQQGPGVKLGSTPRQSRETLSTQDRERGKSDNYQDLQAAEGLLSSPIPPMQFPHFEKSRQTATPGSREQDIGSLHVSKRHRKLLKTSPPIHNTKNNVSSPSSTSVSSSSAVSSSSSISSSSPIFSSCASGSFSPESWKKLSSVLEARQQLMKEICAKYKSSISKTITRHHVKHLFVEDKYKLLYCQVPKAGCSNWKRTLMVLAGQASNTQSIKHDTVHYGDHLKKLDSFDRQGIMHRLETYTKVMFVREPMERMVSAYRDKFENPNNYYHSLFGKPIISKYRVNPSWAALKTGNGVTFKEFVQYLLDVHRPVGMDIHWEQANQLCNPCLIDYDFIGKFENMEEESNFLLRLAGAPPNLTLPSFKDRNPTDKRTSMQITEKYFSQVSTLERQRVYDFYYMDYLMFNYSKPFKDLY
;
A
#
# COMPACT_ATOMS: atom_id res chain seq x y z
N MET A 1 -38.94 -39.10 72.30
CA MET A 1 -37.94 -38.24 73.00
C MET A 1 -36.65 -38.00 72.21
N LEU A 2 -35.94 -39.02 71.68
CA LEU A 2 -34.62 -38.84 71.02
C LEU A 2 -34.58 -37.75 69.93
N TRP A 3 -35.62 -37.65 69.08
CA TRP A 3 -35.65 -36.73 67.93
C TRP A 3 -35.46 -35.26 68.32
N MET A 4 -35.98 -34.83 69.48
CA MET A 4 -35.79 -33.45 69.97
C MET A 4 -34.34 -33.17 70.40
N LYS A 5 -33.66 -34.14 71.05
CA LYS A 5 -32.21 -34.00 71.36
C LYS A 5 -31.38 -33.90 70.09
N TRP A 6 -31.70 -34.70 69.06
CA TRP A 6 -31.02 -34.65 67.76
C TRP A 6 -31.25 -33.31 67.04
N LYS A 7 -32.47 -32.77 67.10
CA LYS A 7 -32.80 -31.47 66.49
C LYS A 7 -32.04 -30.31 67.16
N MET A 8 -32.04 -30.23 68.49
CA MET A 8 -31.23 -29.24 69.24
C MET A 8 -29.73 -29.32 68.89
N MET A 9 -29.18 -30.53 68.74
CA MET A 9 -27.76 -30.69 68.41
C MET A 9 -27.43 -30.21 66.98
N MET A 10 -28.30 -30.47 66.00
CA MET A 10 -28.14 -29.93 64.64
C MET A 10 -28.30 -28.41 64.59
N ASP A 11 -29.26 -27.84 65.31
CA ASP A 11 -29.51 -26.40 65.29
C ASP A 11 -28.38 -25.64 66.02
N SER A 12 -27.81 -26.20 67.08
CA SER A 12 -26.60 -25.67 67.73
C SER A 12 -25.36 -25.69 66.84
N LEU A 13 -25.24 -26.66 65.92
CA LEU A 13 -24.16 -26.71 64.93
C LEU A 13 -24.40 -25.74 63.75
N ARG A 14 -25.67 -25.46 63.42
CA ARG A 14 -26.06 -24.54 62.35
C ARG A 14 -25.74 -23.07 62.69
N GLY A 15 -25.72 -22.72 63.98
CA GLY A 15 -25.46 -21.36 64.48
C GLY A 15 -24.01 -20.85 64.38
N ARG A 16 -23.04 -21.63 63.89
CA ARG A 16 -21.60 -21.23 63.87
C ARG A 16 -20.88 -21.34 62.52
N ARG A 17 -21.57 -21.07 61.40
CA ARG A 17 -20.89 -20.76 60.13
C ARG A 17 -20.12 -19.44 60.23
N ARG A 18 -18.85 -19.51 60.68
CA ARG A 18 -17.84 -18.50 60.35
C ARG A 18 -17.79 -18.40 58.83
N ARG A 19 -18.15 -17.23 58.26
CA ARG A 19 -17.88 -16.94 56.86
C ARG A 19 -16.36 -16.89 56.69
N LEU A 20 -15.77 -17.83 55.95
CA LEU A 20 -14.44 -17.57 55.40
C LEU A 20 -14.59 -16.36 54.47
N PRO A 21 -13.77 -15.31 54.61
CA PRO A 21 -13.80 -14.20 53.66
C PRO A 21 -13.47 -14.70 52.26
N CYS A 22 -14.09 -14.10 51.24
CA CYS A 22 -13.95 -14.55 49.84
C CYS A 22 -12.49 -14.59 49.35
N SER A 23 -11.60 -13.80 49.97
CA SER A 23 -10.15 -13.83 49.73
C SER A 23 -9.53 -15.23 49.87
N LEU A 24 -9.99 -16.06 50.83
CA LEU A 24 -9.47 -17.42 50.99
C LEU A 24 -9.87 -18.35 49.83
N TRP A 25 -11.06 -18.14 49.24
CA TRP A 25 -11.45 -18.87 48.03
C TRP A 25 -10.64 -18.42 46.80
N PHE A 26 -10.36 -17.12 46.66
CA PHE A 26 -9.45 -16.64 45.62
C PHE A 26 -8.04 -17.21 45.78
N VAL A 27 -7.46 -17.23 46.99
CA VAL A 27 -6.14 -17.81 47.25
C VAL A 27 -6.10 -19.30 46.90
N LEU A 28 -7.12 -20.08 47.28
CA LEU A 28 -7.20 -21.51 46.92
C LEU A 28 -7.32 -21.74 45.41
N LEU A 29 -8.11 -20.94 44.70
CA LEU A 29 -8.24 -21.03 43.24
C LEU A 29 -6.96 -20.61 42.50
N PHE A 30 -6.28 -19.56 42.96
CA PHE A 30 -4.96 -19.16 42.42
C PHE A 30 -3.87 -20.20 42.73
N ALA A 31 -3.88 -20.82 43.92
CA ALA A 31 -2.94 -21.90 44.25
C ALA A 31 -3.17 -23.14 43.37
N ALA A 32 -4.42 -23.54 43.16
CA ALA A 32 -4.76 -24.67 42.29
C ALA A 32 -4.40 -24.38 40.82
N GLY A 33 -4.75 -23.19 40.29
CA GLY A 33 -4.39 -22.79 38.93
C GLY A 33 -2.89 -22.66 38.72
N GLY A 34 -2.17 -22.11 39.71
CA GLY A 34 -0.71 -22.03 39.70
C GLY A 34 -0.04 -23.40 39.72
N LEU A 35 -0.56 -24.36 40.50
CA LEU A 35 -0.05 -25.73 40.54
C LEU A 35 -0.25 -26.45 39.19
N VAL A 36 -1.42 -26.30 38.56
CA VAL A 36 -1.68 -26.86 37.22
C VAL A 36 -0.75 -26.26 36.17
N LEU A 37 -0.53 -24.94 36.19
CA LEU A 37 0.43 -24.27 35.30
C LEU A 37 1.87 -24.75 35.54
N PHE A 38 2.28 -24.94 36.80
CA PHE A 38 3.62 -25.40 37.15
C PHE A 38 3.86 -26.84 36.65
N ILE A 39 2.90 -27.75 36.84
CA ILE A 39 2.94 -29.11 36.30
C ILE A 39 3.08 -29.09 34.77
N HIS A 40 2.25 -28.30 34.07
CA HIS A 40 2.34 -28.19 32.61
C HIS A 40 3.66 -27.56 32.12
N GLN A 41 4.30 -26.72 32.93
CA GLN A 41 5.56 -26.07 32.59
C GLN A 41 6.78 -26.97 32.88
N GLN A 42 6.69 -27.90 33.84
CA GLN A 42 7.68 -28.96 34.01
C GLN A 42 7.64 -29.96 32.84
N ASP A 43 6.45 -30.39 32.43
CA ASP A 43 6.20 -31.30 31.30
C ASP A 43 6.82 -30.76 29.99
N LEU A 44 6.64 -29.46 29.72
CA LEU A 44 7.31 -28.75 28.62
C LEU A 44 8.84 -28.68 28.75
N SER A 45 9.37 -28.64 29.98
CA SER A 45 10.82 -28.63 30.21
C SER A 45 11.45 -30.00 29.90
N GLU A 46 10.81 -31.10 30.32
CA GLU A 46 11.30 -32.45 30.03
C GLU A 46 11.21 -32.78 28.53
N MET A 47 10.13 -32.37 27.84
CA MET A 47 10.02 -32.46 26.39
C MET A 47 11.17 -31.77 25.64
N VAL A 48 11.58 -30.56 26.09
CA VAL A 48 12.69 -29.81 25.47
C VAL A 48 14.04 -30.48 25.73
N GLN A 49 14.18 -31.22 26.83
CA GLN A 49 15.45 -31.81 27.25
C GLN A 49 15.74 -33.20 26.63
N GLN A 50 14.73 -33.85 26.02
CA GLN A 50 14.89 -35.17 25.39
C GLN A 50 15.26 -35.14 23.89
N GLN A 51 15.29 -33.98 23.22
CA GLN A 51 15.65 -33.88 21.79
C GLN A 51 17.06 -33.30 21.55
N GLY A 52 18.11 -34.13 21.69
CA GLY A 52 19.45 -33.74 21.23
C GLY A 52 20.58 -34.75 21.49
N PRO A 53 20.98 -35.57 20.50
CA PRO A 53 22.28 -36.22 20.48
C PRO A 53 23.38 -35.16 20.23
N GLY A 54 24.31 -35.01 21.16
CA GLY A 54 25.21 -33.85 21.21
C GLY A 54 26.49 -33.94 20.35
N VAL A 55 27.06 -32.77 20.06
CA VAL A 55 28.47 -32.59 19.66
C VAL A 55 29.10 -31.56 20.60
N LYS A 56 30.35 -31.77 21.00
CA LYS A 56 31.03 -30.98 22.05
C LYS A 56 31.35 -29.55 21.59
N LEU A 57 31.14 -28.58 22.47
CA LEU A 57 31.47 -27.16 22.23
C LEU A 57 32.97 -26.91 22.51
N GLY A 58 33.68 -26.32 21.53
CA GLY A 58 35.04 -25.80 21.68
C GLY A 58 35.05 -24.27 21.57
N SER A 59 35.88 -23.59 22.36
CA SER A 59 35.73 -22.16 22.63
C SER A 59 36.69 -21.24 21.85
N THR A 60 36.11 -20.29 21.09
CA THR A 60 36.68 -18.96 20.71
C THR A 60 37.95 -18.91 19.81
N PRO A 61 38.31 -17.76 19.21
CA PRO A 61 37.58 -16.48 19.09
C PRO A 61 37.37 -15.96 17.64
N ARG A 62 36.30 -15.16 17.51
CA ARG A 62 36.10 -13.99 16.62
C ARG A 62 37.31 -13.52 15.78
N GLN A 63 37.25 -13.67 14.45
CA GLN A 63 37.97 -12.78 13.53
C GLN A 63 37.19 -12.52 12.23
N SER A 64 37.25 -11.29 11.74
CA SER A 64 36.63 -10.80 10.50
C SER A 64 37.59 -10.94 9.31
N ARG A 65 37.08 -11.23 8.10
CA ARG A 65 37.88 -11.11 6.88
C ARG A 65 37.05 -10.74 5.65
N GLU A 66 37.48 -9.70 4.95
CA GLU A 66 37.07 -9.39 3.58
C GLU A 66 38.10 -9.95 2.57
N THR A 67 37.72 -9.88 1.28
CA THR A 67 38.56 -9.88 0.07
C THR A 67 39.41 -11.10 -0.35
N LEU A 68 39.61 -11.17 -1.68
CA LEU A 68 40.37 -12.11 -2.52
C LEU A 68 39.78 -13.53 -2.70
N SER A 69 39.83 -14.15 -3.90
CA SER A 69 40.30 -13.66 -5.21
C SER A 69 39.54 -14.22 -6.43
N THR A 70 39.84 -13.61 -7.58
CA THR A 70 39.43 -13.87 -8.96
C THR A 70 40.09 -15.09 -9.64
N GLN A 71 39.64 -15.38 -10.87
CA GLN A 71 40.18 -16.31 -11.90
C GLN A 71 39.97 -17.82 -11.63
N ASP A 72 39.72 -18.69 -12.61
CA ASP A 72 39.74 -18.58 -14.10
C ASP A 72 38.62 -19.48 -14.72
N ARG A 73 38.35 -19.71 -16.02
CA ARG A 73 38.98 -19.45 -17.35
C ARG A 73 37.90 -19.42 -18.47
N GLU A 74 38.21 -18.93 -19.67
CA GLU A 74 37.30 -18.75 -20.83
C GLU A 74 37.20 -19.92 -21.84
N ARG A 75 36.05 -20.06 -22.52
CA ARG A 75 35.82 -20.50 -23.92
C ARG A 75 34.31 -20.41 -24.25
N GLY A 76 33.82 -19.93 -25.40
CA GLY A 76 34.44 -19.31 -26.58
C GLY A 76 33.38 -18.79 -27.59
N LYS A 77 33.83 -18.14 -28.68
CA LYS A 77 33.08 -17.60 -29.85
C LYS A 77 32.05 -18.57 -30.47
N SER A 78 31.00 -18.16 -31.20
CA SER A 78 30.45 -16.84 -31.63
C SER A 78 28.93 -16.99 -31.95
N ASP A 79 28.16 -16.21 -32.75
CA ASP A 79 28.40 -15.17 -33.78
C ASP A 79 27.16 -14.24 -34.03
N ASN A 80 27.25 -13.34 -35.03
CA ASN A 80 26.34 -12.23 -35.31
C ASN A 80 25.04 -12.57 -36.08
N TYR A 81 24.01 -11.72 -35.92
CA TYR A 81 23.21 -11.19 -37.05
C TYR A 81 22.60 -9.81 -36.69
N GLN A 82 22.53 -8.90 -37.67
CA GLN A 82 21.83 -7.60 -37.62
C GLN A 82 20.44 -7.75 -38.33
N ASP A 83 19.50 -6.81 -38.46
CA ASP A 83 19.42 -5.37 -38.14
C ASP A 83 17.92 -4.94 -38.08
N LEU A 84 17.65 -3.62 -38.13
CA LEU A 84 16.44 -2.94 -38.61
C LEU A 84 15.24 -2.77 -37.67
N GLN A 85 15.39 -1.71 -36.86
CA GLN A 85 14.43 -0.61 -36.62
C GLN A 85 13.11 -0.59 -37.45
N ALA A 86 11.99 -0.30 -36.77
CA ALA A 86 10.91 0.56 -37.27
C ALA A 86 9.99 1.04 -36.11
N ALA A 87 9.19 2.08 -36.37
CA ALA A 87 8.07 2.56 -35.55
C ALA A 87 8.40 3.16 -34.16
N GLU A 88 8.95 4.37 -34.16
CA GLU A 88 8.57 5.37 -33.14
C GLU A 88 7.09 5.77 -33.32
N GLY A 89 6.40 6.13 -32.23
CA GLY A 89 5.07 6.75 -32.29
C GLY A 89 4.16 6.46 -31.09
N LEU A 90 3.19 7.36 -30.88
CA LEU A 90 2.07 7.22 -29.93
C LEU A 90 2.42 7.09 -28.44
N LEU A 91 3.28 8.00 -27.95
CA LEU A 91 3.17 8.53 -26.59
C LEU A 91 2.36 9.84 -26.61
N SER A 92 1.66 10.14 -25.51
CA SER A 92 0.72 11.25 -25.32
C SER A 92 -0.67 11.12 -25.97
N SER A 93 -1.69 11.01 -25.13
CA SER A 93 -3.08 11.43 -25.39
C SER A 93 -3.79 11.62 -24.04
N PRO A 94 -4.35 12.81 -23.73
CA PRO A 94 -5.01 13.05 -22.46
C PRO A 94 -6.40 12.39 -22.43
N ILE A 95 -6.62 11.48 -21.49
CA ILE A 95 -7.93 10.84 -21.28
C ILE A 95 -8.84 11.81 -20.50
N PRO A 96 -10.04 12.15 -21.00
CA PRO A 96 -10.95 13.07 -20.31
C PRO A 96 -11.54 12.47 -19.02
N PRO A 97 -12.01 13.30 -18.08
CA PRO A 97 -12.61 12.82 -16.83
C PRO A 97 -13.88 12.00 -17.09
N MET A 98 -14.08 10.99 -16.24
CA MET A 98 -15.19 10.04 -16.28
C MET A 98 -16.56 10.74 -16.17
N GLN A 99 -17.31 10.78 -17.27
CA GLN A 99 -18.70 11.24 -17.28
C GLN A 99 -19.64 10.12 -16.76
N PHE A 100 -20.58 10.50 -15.90
CA PHE A 100 -21.64 9.59 -15.45
C PHE A 100 -22.68 9.39 -16.58
N PRO A 101 -23.22 8.18 -16.78
CA PRO A 101 -24.21 7.91 -17.82
C PRO A 101 -25.51 8.67 -17.57
N HIS A 102 -25.95 9.43 -18.58
CA HIS A 102 -27.20 10.19 -18.54
C HIS A 102 -28.39 9.23 -18.70
N PHE A 103 -29.28 9.16 -17.70
CA PHE A 103 -30.38 8.18 -17.70
C PHE A 103 -31.61 8.72 -18.44
N GLU A 104 -31.75 8.40 -19.72
CA GLU A 104 -32.95 8.73 -20.48
C GLU A 104 -34.17 7.93 -20.01
N LYS A 105 -35.26 8.62 -19.71
CA LYS A 105 -36.44 8.04 -19.07
C LYS A 105 -37.52 7.68 -20.07
N SER A 106 -37.28 6.61 -20.84
CA SER A 106 -38.34 6.00 -21.66
C SER A 106 -39.51 5.56 -20.77
N ARG A 107 -40.73 5.95 -21.15
CA ARG A 107 -41.98 5.47 -20.55
C ARG A 107 -42.58 4.42 -21.47
N GLN A 108 -42.67 3.19 -21.00
CA GLN A 108 -43.56 2.18 -21.58
C GLN A 108 -44.44 1.57 -20.47
N THR A 109 -45.64 1.16 -20.84
CA THR A 109 -46.75 0.79 -19.95
C THR A 109 -46.73 -0.69 -19.56
N ALA A 110 -47.46 -1.05 -18.50
CA ALA A 110 -47.45 -2.40 -17.92
C ALA A 110 -48.66 -3.25 -18.35
N THR A 111 -48.44 -4.56 -18.42
CA THR A 111 -49.48 -5.60 -18.50
C THR A 111 -48.98 -6.87 -17.76
N PRO A 112 -49.82 -7.67 -17.07
CA PRO A 112 -49.33 -8.61 -16.04
C PRO A 112 -49.51 -10.12 -16.33
N GLY A 113 -48.71 -10.95 -15.65
CA GLY A 113 -48.82 -12.43 -15.58
C GLY A 113 -47.45 -13.12 -15.71
N SER A 114 -47.14 -14.23 -15.02
CA SER A 114 -47.90 -14.95 -13.98
C SER A 114 -47.01 -15.94 -13.17
N ARG A 115 -47.40 -16.20 -11.90
CA ARG A 115 -47.09 -17.36 -11.02
C ARG A 115 -45.63 -17.86 -10.84
N GLU A 116 -45.09 -17.50 -9.67
CA GLU A 116 -44.58 -18.39 -8.59
C GLU A 116 -44.12 -19.83 -8.90
N GLN A 117 -42.89 -20.14 -8.44
CA GLN A 117 -42.64 -21.21 -7.44
C GLN A 117 -41.49 -20.78 -6.52
N ASP A 118 -41.44 -21.29 -5.29
CA ASP A 118 -40.56 -20.85 -4.18
C ASP A 118 -40.00 -22.06 -3.41
N ILE A 119 -39.25 -21.81 -2.32
CA ILE A 119 -38.48 -22.74 -1.45
C ILE A 119 -37.04 -22.96 -1.97
N GLY A 120 -35.98 -22.88 -1.15
CA GLY A 120 -35.90 -22.75 0.31
C GLY A 120 -34.90 -21.70 0.81
N SER A 121 -35.11 -21.23 2.04
CA SER A 121 -34.42 -20.07 2.62
C SER A 121 -33.14 -20.41 3.39
N LEU A 122 -32.14 -19.51 3.34
CA LEU A 122 -31.22 -19.27 4.45
C LEU A 122 -31.15 -17.76 4.75
N HIS A 123 -31.12 -17.42 6.04
CA HIS A 123 -31.73 -16.19 6.53
C HIS A 123 -30.72 -15.07 6.86
N VAL A 124 -30.52 -14.11 5.94
CA VAL A 124 -29.72 -12.89 6.17
C VAL A 124 -30.63 -11.68 6.45
N SER A 125 -30.33 -10.92 7.50
CA SER A 125 -31.24 -9.92 8.09
C SER A 125 -31.54 -8.70 7.20
N LYS A 126 -32.82 -8.44 6.94
CA LYS A 126 -33.33 -7.32 6.11
C LYS A 126 -33.20 -5.94 6.79
N ARG A 127 -31.99 -5.37 6.92
CA ARG A 127 -31.80 -3.98 7.44
C ARG A 127 -30.79 -3.09 6.67
N HIS A 128 -30.60 -3.33 5.37
CA HIS A 128 -29.75 -2.46 4.51
C HIS A 128 -30.29 -2.24 3.06
N ARG A 129 -31.60 -2.36 2.84
CA ARG A 129 -32.24 -2.12 1.52
C ARG A 129 -33.47 -1.20 1.58
N LYS A 130 -33.35 -0.04 2.23
CA LYS A 130 -34.30 1.10 2.07
C LYS A 130 -33.70 2.41 2.60
N LEU A 131 -33.08 3.20 1.72
CA LEU A 131 -32.83 4.65 1.90
C LEU A 131 -32.33 5.32 0.59
N LEU A 132 -33.03 5.05 -0.52
CA LEU A 132 -32.87 5.78 -1.79
C LEU A 132 -34.24 6.06 -2.41
N LYS A 133 -34.89 7.13 -1.95
CA LYS A 133 -36.00 7.85 -2.59
C LYS A 133 -36.33 9.12 -1.77
N THR A 134 -36.88 10.13 -2.47
CA THR A 134 -37.34 11.46 -2.02
C THR A 134 -36.30 12.51 -1.58
N SER A 135 -36.00 13.43 -2.51
CA SER A 135 -35.70 14.85 -2.27
C SER A 135 -36.51 15.69 -3.30
N PRO A 136 -36.89 16.94 -2.99
CA PRO A 136 -37.78 17.76 -3.83
C PRO A 136 -37.08 18.45 -5.03
N PRO A 137 -37.83 18.97 -6.03
CA PRO A 137 -37.28 19.64 -7.20
C PRO A 137 -36.82 21.08 -6.92
N ILE A 138 -35.87 21.57 -7.73
CA ILE A 138 -35.41 22.97 -7.77
C ILE A 138 -35.78 23.57 -9.13
N HIS A 139 -36.20 24.83 -9.16
CA HIS A 139 -36.55 25.55 -10.40
C HIS A 139 -35.31 25.99 -11.19
N ASN A 140 -35.35 25.83 -12.51
CA ASN A 140 -34.39 26.43 -13.44
C ASN A 140 -34.96 27.71 -14.05
N THR A 141 -34.33 28.85 -13.81
CA THR A 141 -34.50 30.09 -14.59
C THR A 141 -33.40 30.22 -15.63
N LYS A 142 -33.76 30.32 -16.90
CA LYS A 142 -32.84 30.68 -18.00
C LYS A 142 -32.60 32.20 -18.00
N ASN A 143 -31.43 32.64 -18.46
CA ASN A 143 -31.25 33.97 -19.05
C ASN A 143 -30.20 33.89 -20.16
N ASN A 144 -30.51 34.48 -21.32
CA ASN A 144 -29.59 34.71 -22.43
C ASN A 144 -29.22 36.20 -22.45
N VAL A 145 -27.96 36.55 -22.72
CA VAL A 145 -27.57 37.87 -23.26
C VAL A 145 -26.48 37.68 -24.32
N SER A 146 -26.52 38.51 -25.36
CA SER A 146 -25.73 38.41 -26.59
C SER A 146 -24.37 39.12 -26.51
N SER A 147 -23.44 38.72 -27.37
CA SER A 147 -22.24 39.49 -27.73
C SER A 147 -22.55 40.59 -28.77
N PRO A 148 -21.77 41.68 -28.81
CA PRO A 148 -21.57 42.49 -30.02
C PRO A 148 -20.12 42.41 -30.55
N SER A 149 -19.91 42.86 -31.79
CA SER A 149 -18.64 42.85 -32.52
C SER A 149 -18.31 44.21 -33.14
N SER A 150 -17.03 44.59 -33.21
CA SER A 150 -16.54 45.71 -34.05
C SER A 150 -15.05 45.56 -34.39
N THR A 151 -14.51 46.45 -35.22
CA THR A 151 -13.43 46.11 -36.17
C THR A 151 -12.24 47.09 -36.19
N SER A 152 -11.05 46.54 -36.46
CA SER A 152 -9.83 47.12 -37.08
C SER A 152 -9.68 48.64 -37.30
N VAL A 153 -8.51 49.18 -36.89
CA VAL A 153 -7.67 50.12 -37.69
C VAL A 153 -6.18 49.83 -37.39
N SER A 154 -5.27 50.17 -38.31
CA SER A 154 -3.81 50.05 -38.16
C SER A 154 -3.09 51.37 -38.52
N SER A 155 -1.95 51.67 -37.90
CA SER A 155 -1.01 52.72 -38.33
C SER A 155 0.41 52.45 -37.82
N SER A 156 1.41 53.16 -38.35
CA SER A 156 2.84 52.80 -38.31
C SER A 156 3.75 53.93 -37.81
N SER A 157 4.88 53.58 -37.17
CA SER A 157 6.14 54.35 -36.99
C SER A 157 7.04 53.61 -35.97
N ALA A 158 8.38 53.66 -35.96
CA ALA A 158 9.38 54.12 -36.95
C ALA A 158 10.68 53.29 -36.76
N VAL A 159 11.86 53.78 -37.17
CA VAL A 159 13.16 53.09 -36.99
C VAL A 159 14.19 54.03 -36.35
N SER A 160 15.10 53.50 -35.53
CA SER A 160 16.39 54.13 -35.16
C SER A 160 17.42 53.03 -34.86
N SER A 161 18.68 53.26 -35.23
CA SER A 161 19.70 52.21 -35.36
C SER A 161 21.00 52.54 -34.62
N SER A 162 21.72 51.51 -34.19
CA SER A 162 23.17 51.57 -33.96
C SER A 162 23.83 50.19 -34.12
N SER A 163 24.98 50.21 -34.78
CA SER A 163 25.98 49.15 -34.95
C SER A 163 26.82 48.99 -33.66
N SER A 164 27.62 47.95 -33.45
CA SER A 164 27.81 46.64 -34.10
C SER A 164 28.75 45.78 -33.24
N ILE A 165 28.77 44.45 -33.45
CA ILE A 165 29.96 43.60 -33.68
C ILE A 165 29.55 42.12 -33.62
N SER A 166 30.02 41.33 -34.58
CA SER A 166 29.80 39.89 -34.65
C SER A 166 30.88 39.12 -33.88
N SER A 167 30.45 38.13 -33.09
CA SER A 167 31.27 36.97 -32.74
C SER A 167 30.39 35.72 -32.76
N SER A 168 30.92 34.61 -33.29
CA SER A 168 30.11 33.50 -33.78
C SER A 168 30.33 32.22 -32.97
N SER A 169 29.28 31.75 -32.29
CA SER A 169 29.12 30.37 -31.79
C SER A 169 30.09 29.93 -30.66
N PRO A 170 29.78 28.87 -29.89
CA PRO A 170 28.70 27.89 -30.09
C PRO A 170 27.53 27.96 -29.10
N ILE A 171 26.48 27.21 -29.42
CA ILE A 171 25.31 26.97 -28.57
C ILE A 171 25.74 26.13 -27.36
N PHE A 172 26.03 26.79 -26.24
CA PHE A 172 26.04 26.09 -24.94
C PHE A 172 24.60 26.02 -24.42
N SER A 173 24.00 24.83 -24.49
CA SER A 173 22.74 24.54 -23.81
C SER A 173 23.03 24.51 -22.30
N SER A 174 22.86 25.67 -21.64
CA SER A 174 23.04 25.78 -20.20
C SER A 174 21.98 24.94 -19.50
N CYS A 175 22.42 23.88 -18.82
CA CYS A 175 21.53 22.94 -18.14
C CYS A 175 20.63 23.69 -17.15
N ALA A 176 19.35 23.80 -17.48
CA ALA A 176 18.39 24.52 -16.65
C ALA A 176 18.28 23.85 -15.28
N SER A 177 18.75 24.53 -14.24
CA SER A 177 18.45 24.20 -12.85
C SER A 177 16.94 24.06 -12.69
N GLY A 178 16.47 22.94 -12.11
CA GLY A 178 15.07 22.46 -12.19
C GLY A 178 14.01 23.39 -11.63
N SER A 179 13.70 24.45 -12.37
CA SER A 179 12.67 25.45 -12.13
C SER A 179 11.40 25.05 -12.89
N PHE A 180 10.38 24.63 -12.16
CA PHE A 180 9.04 24.45 -12.73
C PHE A 180 8.50 25.80 -13.23
N SER A 181 7.88 25.82 -14.40
CA SER A 181 7.23 27.04 -14.91
C SER A 181 6.00 27.42 -14.04
N PRO A 182 5.56 28.69 -14.00
CA PRO A 182 4.41 29.10 -13.22
C PRO A 182 3.12 28.32 -13.56
N GLU A 183 2.96 27.95 -14.83
CA GLU A 183 1.83 27.14 -15.33
C GLU A 183 1.94 25.70 -14.83
N SER A 184 3.16 25.14 -14.82
CA SER A 184 3.47 23.82 -14.29
C SER A 184 3.21 23.74 -12.79
N TRP A 185 3.62 24.77 -12.03
CA TRP A 185 3.28 24.92 -10.61
C TRP A 185 1.75 24.92 -10.41
N LYS A 186 1.04 25.80 -11.12
CA LYS A 186 -0.42 25.94 -11.00
C LYS A 186 -1.18 24.65 -11.36
N LYS A 187 -0.76 23.96 -12.42
CA LYS A 187 -1.27 22.63 -12.84
C LYS A 187 -1.13 21.62 -11.70
N LEU A 188 0.08 21.46 -11.16
CA LEU A 188 0.38 20.43 -10.16
C LEU A 188 -0.29 20.72 -8.82
N SER A 189 -0.30 21.97 -8.36
CA SER A 189 -1.05 22.38 -7.16
C SER A 189 -2.54 22.04 -7.28
N SER A 190 -3.18 22.41 -8.40
CA SER A 190 -4.60 22.12 -8.64
C SER A 190 -4.91 20.62 -8.70
N VAL A 191 -4.02 19.81 -9.27
CA VAL A 191 -4.15 18.33 -9.27
C VAL A 191 -4.05 17.76 -7.84
N LEU A 192 -3.18 18.30 -6.99
CA LEU A 192 -3.03 17.86 -5.61
C LEU A 192 -4.22 18.29 -4.74
N GLU A 193 -4.70 19.53 -4.88
CA GLU A 193 -5.92 20.04 -4.25
C GLU A 193 -7.13 19.16 -4.60
N ALA A 194 -7.31 18.81 -5.88
CA ALA A 194 -8.38 17.93 -6.32
C ALA A 194 -8.28 16.50 -5.71
N ARG A 195 -7.06 15.96 -5.55
CA ARG A 195 -6.84 14.67 -4.87
C ARG A 195 -7.17 14.75 -3.37
N GLN A 196 -6.77 15.82 -2.69
CA GLN A 196 -7.13 16.04 -1.29
C GLN A 196 -8.65 16.18 -1.12
N GLN A 197 -9.32 16.93 -2.00
CA GLN A 197 -10.75 17.17 -1.93
C GLN A 197 -11.55 15.88 -2.14
N LEU A 198 -11.19 15.07 -3.16
CA LEU A 198 -11.79 13.75 -3.35
C LEU A 198 -11.56 12.85 -2.12
N MET A 199 -10.35 12.85 -1.54
CA MET A 199 -10.09 12.07 -0.33
C MET A 199 -11.03 12.48 0.82
N LYS A 200 -11.20 13.79 1.05
CA LYS A 200 -12.13 14.32 2.06
C LYS A 200 -13.58 13.88 1.80
N GLU A 201 -14.04 13.93 0.55
CA GLU A 201 -15.39 13.49 0.14
C GLU A 201 -15.62 11.98 0.31
N ILE A 202 -14.69 11.15 -0.17
CA ILE A 202 -14.77 9.69 -0.06
C ILE A 202 -14.68 9.28 1.42
N CYS A 203 -13.78 9.88 2.19
CA CYS A 203 -13.69 9.64 3.63
C CYS A 203 -14.90 10.16 4.42
N ALA A 204 -15.58 11.22 3.99
CA ALA A 204 -16.84 11.66 4.58
C ALA A 204 -17.99 10.68 4.26
N LYS A 205 -18.07 10.21 3.01
CA LYS A 205 -19.10 9.28 2.52
C LYS A 205 -19.00 7.89 3.16
N TYR A 206 -17.79 7.36 3.37
CA TYR A 206 -17.55 6.01 3.88
C TYR A 206 -17.05 5.96 5.34
N LYS A 207 -17.08 7.09 6.07
CA LYS A 207 -16.86 7.07 7.52
C LYS A 207 -18.01 6.37 8.24
N SER A 208 -17.76 5.13 8.63
CA SER A 208 -18.37 4.56 9.83
C SER A 208 -17.91 5.37 11.07
N SER A 209 -18.43 5.06 12.26
CA SER A 209 -18.07 5.74 13.52
C SER A 209 -16.68 5.35 14.03
N ILE A 210 -15.66 5.52 13.20
CA ILE A 210 -14.24 5.28 13.52
C ILE A 210 -13.82 6.30 14.58
N SER A 211 -13.18 5.83 15.66
CA SER A 211 -12.61 6.71 16.69
C SER A 211 -11.58 7.65 16.07
N LYS A 212 -11.67 8.95 16.39
CA LYS A 212 -10.67 9.96 16.02
C LYS A 212 -9.31 9.75 16.73
N THR A 213 -9.18 8.74 17.58
CA THR A 213 -7.95 8.45 18.32
C THR A 213 -6.93 7.77 17.40
N ILE A 214 -5.90 8.52 16.99
CA ILE A 214 -4.76 7.96 16.29
C ILE A 214 -3.94 7.10 17.26
N THR A 215 -3.61 5.87 16.83
CA THR A 215 -2.82 4.90 17.60
C THR A 215 -1.46 4.70 16.95
N ARG A 216 -0.47 4.14 17.67
CA ARG A 216 0.82 3.73 17.07
C ARG A 216 0.63 2.82 15.84
N HIS A 217 -0.40 1.96 15.84
CA HIS A 217 -0.72 1.08 14.71
C HIS A 217 -1.08 1.87 13.44
N HIS A 218 -1.83 2.97 13.54
CA HIS A 218 -2.23 3.77 12.37
C HIS A 218 -1.04 4.49 11.72
N VAL A 219 0.06 4.71 12.46
CA VAL A 219 1.24 5.45 12.01
C VAL A 219 2.49 4.56 11.77
N LYS A 220 2.36 3.24 11.91
CA LYS A 220 3.47 2.24 11.78
C LYS A 220 4.17 2.22 10.40
N HIS A 221 3.57 2.84 9.40
CA HIS A 221 4.09 2.95 8.02
C HIS A 221 4.57 4.36 7.65
N LEU A 222 4.45 5.35 8.55
CA LEU A 222 5.00 6.69 8.36
C LEU A 222 6.47 6.74 8.78
N PHE A 223 7.34 7.14 7.85
CA PHE A 223 8.72 7.52 8.13
C PHE A 223 8.83 9.02 8.37
N VAL A 224 9.72 9.41 9.28
CA VAL A 224 9.91 10.79 9.72
C VAL A 224 11.23 11.34 9.18
N GLU A 225 11.15 12.50 8.55
CA GLU A 225 12.32 13.34 8.27
C GLU A 225 12.09 14.69 8.98
N ASP A 226 12.90 14.96 10.01
CA ASP A 226 12.69 16.08 10.93
C ASP A 226 13.18 17.43 10.37
N LYS A 227 14.14 17.44 9.42
CA LYS A 227 14.82 18.65 8.93
C LYS A 227 13.98 19.44 7.93
N TYR A 228 13.37 18.75 6.97
CA TYR A 228 12.43 19.30 5.98
C TYR A 228 10.96 19.05 6.38
N LYS A 229 10.73 18.56 7.62
CA LYS A 229 9.41 18.32 8.21
C LYS A 229 8.50 17.47 7.34
N LEU A 230 8.95 16.27 6.97
CA LEU A 230 8.20 15.33 6.14
C LEU A 230 7.75 14.09 6.92
N LEU A 231 6.51 13.66 6.67
CA LEU A 231 5.97 12.37 7.09
C LEU A 231 5.62 11.54 5.84
N TYR A 232 6.45 10.56 5.49
CA TYR A 232 6.28 9.75 4.29
C TYR A 232 5.65 8.38 4.59
N CYS A 233 4.47 8.08 4.04
CA CYS A 233 3.87 6.75 4.14
C CYS A 233 4.48 5.77 3.14
N GLN A 234 5.04 4.66 3.65
CA GLN A 234 5.47 3.56 2.81
C GLN A 234 4.26 2.78 2.26
N VAL A 235 3.89 3.05 1.01
CA VAL A 235 3.12 2.11 0.17
C VAL A 235 4.11 1.26 -0.64
N PRO A 236 4.25 -0.05 -0.36
CA PRO A 236 5.19 -0.87 -1.11
C PRO A 236 4.84 -0.99 -2.59
N LYS A 237 5.88 -1.17 -3.41
CA LYS A 237 5.84 -1.21 -4.89
C LYS A 237 5.33 0.07 -5.60
N ALA A 238 4.99 1.13 -4.86
CA ALA A 238 4.78 2.50 -5.35
C ALA A 238 6.04 3.38 -5.17
N GLY A 239 7.22 2.86 -5.55
CA GLY A 239 8.49 3.61 -5.50
C GLY A 239 9.16 3.75 -4.12
N CYS A 240 8.62 3.16 -3.06
CA CYS A 240 9.05 3.42 -1.67
C CYS A 240 10.56 3.24 -1.36
N SER A 241 11.27 2.30 -2.01
CA SER A 241 12.72 2.15 -1.82
C SER A 241 13.51 3.39 -2.26
N ASN A 242 13.00 4.12 -3.25
CA ASN A 242 13.68 5.28 -3.82
C ASN A 242 13.33 6.53 -2.99
N TRP A 243 12.09 6.61 -2.49
CA TRP A 243 11.70 7.61 -1.49
C TRP A 243 12.50 7.50 -0.20
N LYS A 244 12.67 6.30 0.36
CA LYS A 244 13.52 6.08 1.55
C LYS A 244 14.95 6.57 1.34
N ARG A 245 15.57 6.28 0.19
CA ARG A 245 16.91 6.81 -0.16
C ARG A 245 16.95 8.33 -0.15
N THR A 246 15.95 8.97 -0.76
CA THR A 246 15.84 10.44 -0.77
C THR A 246 15.64 11.01 0.64
N LEU A 247 14.84 10.37 1.51
CA LEU A 247 14.71 10.77 2.92
C LEU A 247 16.03 10.66 3.70
N MET A 248 16.83 9.60 3.45
CA MET A 248 18.16 9.47 4.06
C MET A 248 19.13 10.59 3.61
N VAL A 249 19.09 10.99 2.34
CA VAL A 249 19.88 12.13 1.83
C VAL A 249 19.40 13.46 2.42
N LEU A 250 18.09 13.68 2.51
CA LEU A 250 17.51 14.86 3.16
C LEU A 250 17.96 14.98 4.63
N ALA A 251 17.87 13.88 5.38
CA ALA A 251 18.36 13.76 6.76
C ALA A 251 19.89 13.86 6.92
N GLY A 252 20.66 14.02 5.83
CA GLY A 252 22.12 14.16 5.84
C GLY A 252 22.88 12.85 6.09
N GLN A 253 22.23 11.69 5.99
CA GLN A 253 22.81 10.37 6.26
C GLN A 253 23.60 9.80 5.06
N ALA A 254 23.45 10.40 3.88
CA ALA A 254 24.18 10.04 2.66
C ALA A 254 24.31 11.26 1.75
N SER A 255 25.38 11.34 0.95
CA SER A 255 25.60 12.45 0.00
C SER A 255 24.79 12.34 -1.30
N ASN A 256 24.35 11.14 -1.66
CA ASN A 256 23.59 10.84 -2.87
C ASN A 256 22.80 9.54 -2.70
N THR A 257 21.74 9.35 -3.48
CA THR A 257 20.84 8.19 -3.34
C THR A 257 21.38 6.90 -3.96
N GLN A 258 22.27 7.02 -4.95
CA GLN A 258 22.84 5.93 -5.74
C GLN A 258 23.81 5.07 -4.93
N SER A 259 24.53 5.67 -3.99
CA SER A 259 25.46 4.99 -3.06
C SER A 259 24.76 4.06 -2.04
N ILE A 260 23.45 4.24 -1.81
CA ILE A 260 22.72 3.56 -0.74
C ILE A 260 22.24 2.18 -1.23
N LYS A 261 22.81 1.11 -0.66
CA LYS A 261 22.49 -0.30 -1.01
C LYS A 261 21.09 -0.70 -0.54
N HIS A 262 20.51 -1.73 -1.18
CA HIS A 262 19.15 -2.20 -0.90
C HIS A 262 18.92 -2.50 0.60
N ASP A 263 19.81 -3.25 1.22
CA ASP A 263 19.63 -3.72 2.60
C ASP A 263 19.72 -2.58 3.61
N THR A 264 20.57 -1.57 3.34
CA THR A 264 20.64 -0.32 4.11
C THR A 264 19.30 0.43 4.12
N VAL A 265 18.52 0.36 3.03
CA VAL A 265 17.23 1.05 2.87
C VAL A 265 16.07 0.33 3.59
N HIS A 266 16.20 -0.97 3.88
CA HIS A 266 15.10 -1.78 4.42
C HIS A 266 15.37 -2.42 5.79
N TYR A 267 16.64 -2.59 6.17
CA TYR A 267 17.05 -3.22 7.43
C TYR A 267 18.10 -2.41 8.22
N GLY A 268 18.61 -1.30 7.67
CA GLY A 268 19.34 -0.31 8.45
C GLY A 268 18.36 0.64 9.14
N ASP A 269 18.41 0.75 10.47
CA ASP A 269 17.52 1.58 11.30
C ASP A 269 17.82 3.10 11.19
N HIS A 270 18.20 3.56 9.99
CA HIS A 270 18.55 4.95 9.70
C HIS A 270 17.32 5.87 9.66
N LEU A 271 16.19 5.38 9.15
CA LEU A 271 14.95 6.16 9.03
C LEU A 271 14.03 5.91 10.22
N LYS A 272 13.83 6.93 11.05
CA LYS A 272 12.86 6.91 12.15
C LYS A 272 11.45 6.65 11.61
N LYS A 273 10.69 5.78 12.27
CA LYS A 273 9.24 5.63 12.05
C LYS A 273 8.47 6.48 13.05
N LEU A 274 7.29 6.97 12.67
CA LEU A 274 6.47 7.80 13.55
C LEU A 274 5.94 7.02 14.76
N ASP A 275 5.69 5.72 14.62
CA ASP A 275 5.25 4.84 15.70
C ASP A 275 6.30 4.58 16.79
N SER A 276 7.57 4.98 16.58
CA SER A 276 8.62 4.92 17.61
C SER A 276 8.50 6.03 18.66
N PHE A 277 8.02 7.21 18.26
CA PHE A 277 7.90 8.40 19.12
C PHE A 277 6.84 8.22 20.22
N ASP A 278 6.87 9.10 21.22
CA ASP A 278 5.82 9.19 22.24
C ASP A 278 4.53 9.82 21.68
N ARG A 279 3.46 9.90 22.49
CA ARG A 279 2.17 10.44 22.03
C ARG A 279 2.26 11.92 21.61
N GLN A 280 3.03 12.74 22.32
CA GLN A 280 3.22 14.16 21.99
C GLN A 280 4.07 14.32 20.72
N GLY A 281 5.18 13.58 20.62
CA GLY A 281 6.04 13.55 19.44
C GLY A 281 5.37 13.03 18.16
N ILE A 282 4.35 12.15 18.30
CA ILE A 282 3.47 11.73 17.20
C ILE A 282 2.54 12.87 16.78
N MET A 283 1.74 13.40 17.71
CA MET A 283 0.72 14.41 17.39
C MET A 283 1.33 15.68 16.81
N HIS A 284 2.40 16.21 17.44
CA HIS A 284 3.11 17.39 16.96
C HIS A 284 3.55 17.28 15.50
N ARG A 285 4.00 16.10 15.06
CA ARG A 285 4.42 15.88 13.66
C ARG A 285 3.23 15.77 12.72
N LEU A 286 2.17 15.07 13.10
CA LEU A 286 0.93 15.03 12.29
C LEU A 286 0.36 16.43 12.06
N GLU A 287 0.41 17.28 13.09
CA GLU A 287 -0.06 18.66 13.07
C GLU A 287 0.85 19.63 12.29
N THR A 288 2.17 19.43 12.28
CA THR A 288 3.13 20.44 11.77
C THR A 288 4.04 20.00 10.62
N TYR A 289 4.02 18.73 10.19
CA TYR A 289 4.85 18.20 9.09
C TYR A 289 3.99 17.92 7.85
N THR A 290 4.58 18.07 6.67
CA THR A 290 3.93 17.74 5.39
C THR A 290 3.78 16.22 5.26
N LYS A 291 2.54 15.76 5.18
CA LYS A 291 2.14 14.35 5.12
C LYS A 291 2.06 13.89 3.68
N VAL A 292 2.95 12.98 3.30
CA VAL A 292 3.19 12.52 1.94
C VAL A 292 2.85 11.04 1.81
N MET A 293 2.12 10.67 0.75
CA MET A 293 2.05 9.30 0.27
C MET A 293 2.19 9.25 -1.25
N PHE A 294 2.74 8.17 -1.78
CA PHE A 294 2.71 7.86 -3.21
C PHE A 294 1.97 6.54 -3.42
N VAL A 295 0.98 6.57 -4.30
CA VAL A 295 0.16 5.41 -4.69
C VAL A 295 0.49 4.96 -6.11
N ARG A 296 -0.07 3.83 -6.51
CA ARG A 296 0.09 3.21 -7.83
C ARG A 296 -1.22 2.51 -8.17
N GLU A 297 -1.50 2.35 -9.47
CA GLU A 297 -2.63 1.55 -9.97
C GLU A 297 -2.69 0.20 -9.19
N PRO A 298 -3.80 -0.14 -8.52
CA PRO A 298 -3.80 -1.23 -7.52
C PRO A 298 -3.44 -2.62 -8.07
N MET A 299 -3.87 -2.95 -9.29
CA MET A 299 -3.56 -4.23 -9.93
C MET A 299 -2.12 -4.27 -10.46
N GLU A 300 -1.58 -3.18 -10.99
CA GLU A 300 -0.17 -3.05 -11.37
C GLU A 300 0.75 -3.11 -10.14
N ARG A 301 0.32 -2.52 -9.01
CA ARG A 301 0.99 -2.64 -7.71
C ARG A 301 1.01 -4.09 -7.22
N MET A 302 -0.13 -4.79 -7.30
CA MET A 302 -0.26 -6.20 -6.93
C MET A 302 0.62 -7.11 -7.81
N VAL A 303 0.59 -6.95 -9.14
CA VAL A 303 1.48 -7.67 -10.05
C VAL A 303 2.94 -7.34 -9.74
N SER A 304 3.27 -6.06 -9.51
CA SER A 304 4.62 -5.67 -9.11
C SER A 304 5.06 -6.27 -7.77
N ALA A 305 4.14 -6.68 -6.89
CA ALA A 305 4.45 -7.43 -5.68
C ALA A 305 4.72 -8.91 -5.99
N TYR A 306 3.81 -9.58 -6.70
CA TYR A 306 4.00 -10.98 -7.12
C TYR A 306 5.36 -11.21 -7.80
N ARG A 307 5.69 -10.37 -8.80
CA ARG A 307 6.95 -10.46 -9.57
C ARG A 307 8.22 -10.27 -8.71
N ASP A 308 8.12 -9.46 -7.66
CA ASP A 308 9.20 -9.18 -6.71
C ASP A 308 9.38 -10.28 -5.64
N LYS A 309 8.35 -11.11 -5.42
CA LYS A 309 8.32 -12.11 -4.35
C LYS A 309 8.43 -13.56 -4.83
N PHE A 310 8.02 -13.88 -6.07
CA PHE A 310 7.85 -15.26 -6.53
C PHE A 310 8.51 -15.61 -7.88
N GLU A 311 8.83 -14.64 -8.75
CA GLU A 311 9.48 -14.92 -10.06
C GLU A 311 11.00 -15.08 -9.97
N ASN A 312 11.62 -14.49 -8.94
CA ASN A 312 13.07 -14.45 -8.76
C ASN A 312 13.46 -15.15 -7.44
N PRO A 313 14.68 -15.71 -7.30
CA PRO A 313 15.11 -16.43 -6.10
C PRO A 313 14.94 -15.62 -4.80
N ASN A 314 14.01 -16.05 -3.94
CA ASN A 314 13.64 -15.33 -2.73
C ASN A 314 13.29 -16.30 -1.59
N ASN A 315 14.32 -16.92 -0.99
CA ASN A 315 14.17 -18.00 0.01
C ASN A 315 13.20 -17.66 1.15
N TYR A 316 13.16 -16.40 1.61
CA TYR A 316 12.22 -15.96 2.63
C TYR A 316 10.76 -16.03 2.15
N TYR A 317 10.41 -15.37 1.03
CA TYR A 317 9.04 -15.39 0.52
C TYR A 317 8.62 -16.76 0.00
N HIS A 318 9.54 -17.52 -0.61
CA HIS A 318 9.27 -18.87 -1.09
C HIS A 318 9.02 -19.82 0.10
N SER A 319 9.79 -19.73 1.19
CA SER A 319 9.54 -20.59 2.35
C SER A 319 8.35 -20.15 3.21
N LEU A 320 8.11 -18.85 3.37
CA LEU A 320 7.02 -18.33 4.21
C LEU A 320 5.65 -18.38 3.50
N PHE A 321 5.58 -17.93 2.24
CA PHE A 321 4.33 -17.87 1.47
C PHE A 321 4.28 -18.92 0.37
N GLY A 322 5.39 -19.19 -0.31
CA GLY A 322 5.42 -20.10 -1.46
C GLY A 322 5.02 -21.53 -1.13
N LYS A 323 5.59 -22.14 -0.07
CA LYS A 323 5.22 -23.50 0.34
C LYS A 323 3.75 -23.61 0.75
N PRO A 324 3.17 -22.73 1.60
CA PRO A 324 1.75 -22.81 1.94
C PRO A 324 0.80 -22.51 0.76
N ILE A 325 1.17 -21.61 -0.17
CA ILE A 325 0.39 -21.37 -1.39
C ILE A 325 0.35 -22.62 -2.27
N ILE A 326 1.52 -23.18 -2.60
CA ILE A 326 1.63 -24.39 -3.43
C ILE A 326 0.93 -25.57 -2.75
N SER A 327 1.11 -25.75 -1.45
CA SER A 327 0.49 -26.85 -0.70
C SER A 327 -1.03 -26.76 -0.56
N LYS A 328 -1.64 -25.58 -0.77
CA LYS A 328 -3.11 -25.40 -0.63
C LYS A 328 -3.84 -25.31 -1.97
N TYR A 329 -3.25 -24.69 -2.99
CA TYR A 329 -3.95 -24.40 -4.25
C TYR A 329 -3.41 -25.16 -5.48
N ARG A 330 -2.21 -25.76 -5.43
CA ARG A 330 -1.70 -26.55 -6.55
C ARG A 330 -2.35 -27.94 -6.58
N VAL A 331 -2.88 -28.32 -7.73
CA VAL A 331 -3.23 -29.73 -8.00
C VAL A 331 -1.95 -30.50 -8.30
N ASN A 332 -1.75 -31.64 -7.64
CA ASN A 332 -0.60 -32.55 -7.80
C ASN A 332 0.78 -31.84 -7.76
N PRO A 333 1.12 -31.11 -6.68
CA PRO A 333 2.40 -30.42 -6.56
C PRO A 333 3.58 -31.40 -6.49
N SER A 334 4.66 -31.12 -7.22
CA SER A 334 5.89 -31.91 -7.11
C SER A 334 6.55 -31.72 -5.73
N TRP A 335 7.22 -32.77 -5.25
CA TRP A 335 7.94 -32.71 -3.96
C TRP A 335 8.98 -31.58 -3.92
N ALA A 336 9.64 -31.28 -5.04
CA ALA A 336 10.56 -30.16 -5.15
C ALA A 336 9.86 -28.80 -4.96
N ALA A 337 8.64 -28.62 -5.51
CA ALA A 337 7.84 -27.42 -5.32
C ALA A 337 7.37 -27.27 -3.86
N LEU A 338 6.91 -28.34 -3.22
CA LEU A 338 6.55 -28.34 -1.79
C LEU A 338 7.76 -28.05 -0.89
N LYS A 339 8.93 -28.65 -1.17
CA LYS A 339 10.14 -28.50 -0.35
C LYS A 339 10.75 -27.09 -0.46
N THR A 340 10.66 -26.44 -1.62
CA THR A 340 11.27 -25.12 -1.87
C THR A 340 10.31 -23.96 -1.71
N GLY A 341 9.07 -24.10 -2.17
CA GLY A 341 8.13 -23.00 -2.38
C GLY A 341 8.36 -22.22 -3.69
N ASN A 342 9.24 -22.71 -4.56
CA ASN A 342 9.59 -22.07 -5.82
C ASN A 342 8.47 -22.20 -6.87
N GLY A 343 8.33 -21.18 -7.73
CA GLY A 343 7.46 -21.24 -8.90
C GLY A 343 5.97 -21.23 -8.54
N VAL A 344 5.57 -20.45 -7.54
CA VAL A 344 4.16 -20.03 -7.35
C VAL A 344 3.69 -19.35 -8.63
N THR A 345 2.54 -19.77 -9.16
CA THR A 345 1.93 -19.10 -10.33
C THR A 345 1.10 -17.90 -9.90
N PHE A 346 0.87 -16.97 -10.83
CA PHE A 346 0.03 -15.80 -10.57
C PHE A 346 -1.40 -16.18 -10.19
N LYS A 347 -1.95 -17.26 -10.76
CA LYS A 347 -3.29 -17.76 -10.41
C LYS A 347 -3.37 -18.26 -8.97
N GLU A 348 -2.39 -19.05 -8.51
CA GLU A 348 -2.34 -19.50 -7.11
C GLU A 348 -2.14 -18.34 -6.14
N PHE A 349 -1.39 -17.30 -6.54
CA PHE A 349 -1.26 -16.06 -5.77
C PHE A 349 -2.58 -15.25 -5.71
N VAL A 350 -3.35 -15.18 -6.80
CA VAL A 350 -4.69 -14.57 -6.80
C VAL A 350 -5.66 -15.38 -5.94
N GLN A 351 -5.63 -16.71 -6.02
CA GLN A 351 -6.43 -17.59 -5.15
C GLN A 351 -6.09 -17.36 -3.67
N TYR A 352 -4.80 -17.26 -3.31
CA TYR A 352 -4.35 -16.88 -1.98
C TYR A 352 -4.84 -15.49 -1.53
N LEU A 353 -4.79 -14.49 -2.42
CA LEU A 353 -5.22 -13.12 -2.11
C LEU A 353 -6.74 -13.01 -1.89
N LEU A 354 -7.53 -13.87 -2.54
CA LEU A 354 -9.00 -13.88 -2.46
C LEU A 354 -9.56 -14.86 -1.41
N ASP A 355 -8.71 -15.67 -0.77
CA ASP A 355 -9.10 -16.64 0.24
C ASP A 355 -9.21 -16.00 1.64
N VAL A 356 -10.37 -16.10 2.28
CA VAL A 356 -10.60 -15.60 3.65
C VAL A 356 -9.92 -16.49 4.71
N HIS A 357 -9.56 -17.72 4.35
CA HIS A 357 -8.82 -18.69 5.17
C HIS A 357 -7.41 -18.95 4.61
N ARG A 358 -6.78 -17.91 4.04
CA ARG A 358 -5.42 -17.98 3.47
C ARG A 358 -4.41 -18.48 4.53
N PRO A 359 -3.47 -19.37 4.18
CA PRO A 359 -2.68 -20.13 5.15
C PRO A 359 -1.55 -19.37 5.89
N VAL A 360 -1.39 -18.05 5.67
CA VAL A 360 -0.32 -17.26 6.33
C VAL A 360 -0.84 -15.91 6.84
N GLY A 361 -1.33 -15.04 5.95
CA GLY A 361 -1.87 -13.72 6.33
C GLY A 361 -1.82 -12.66 5.23
N MET A 362 -2.01 -11.40 5.60
CA MET A 362 -1.73 -10.28 4.68
C MET A 362 -0.25 -9.90 4.76
N ASP A 363 0.36 -9.56 3.61
CA ASP A 363 1.68 -8.93 3.55
C ASP A 363 1.51 -7.51 3.00
N ILE A 364 2.26 -6.57 3.57
CA ILE A 364 2.24 -5.15 3.23
C ILE A 364 2.45 -4.86 1.73
N HIS A 365 3.06 -5.79 0.98
CA HIS A 365 3.27 -5.64 -0.46
C HIS A 365 1.99 -5.77 -1.30
N TRP A 366 0.96 -6.46 -0.79
CA TRP A 366 -0.34 -6.61 -1.45
C TRP A 366 -1.54 -6.18 -0.59
N GLU A 367 -1.33 -5.76 0.65
CA GLU A 367 -2.31 -5.00 1.46
C GLU A 367 -2.72 -3.68 0.75
N GLN A 368 -3.95 -3.23 0.95
CA GLN A 368 -4.51 -2.03 0.32
C GLN A 368 -3.83 -0.74 0.81
N ALA A 369 -3.60 0.22 -0.08
CA ALA A 369 -2.92 1.48 0.27
C ALA A 369 -3.72 2.32 1.28
N ASN A 370 -5.05 2.26 1.23
CA ASN A 370 -5.90 2.90 2.23
C ASN A 370 -5.80 2.27 3.64
N GLN A 371 -5.50 0.96 3.75
CA GLN A 371 -5.30 0.29 5.04
C GLN A 371 -3.90 0.53 5.60
N LEU A 372 -2.88 0.57 4.73
CA LEU A 372 -1.50 0.91 5.10
C LEU A 372 -1.38 2.35 5.63
N CYS A 373 -1.97 3.33 4.94
CA CYS A 373 -1.78 4.75 5.23
C CYS A 373 -2.94 5.44 5.96
N ASN A 374 -4.10 4.79 6.11
CA ASN A 374 -5.25 5.31 6.88
C ASN A 374 -5.65 6.77 6.54
N PRO A 375 -5.83 7.14 5.25
CA PRO A 375 -6.01 8.54 4.83
C PRO A 375 -7.34 9.20 5.27
N CYS A 376 -8.24 8.44 5.92
CA CYS A 376 -9.42 8.99 6.59
C CYS A 376 -9.18 9.35 8.08
N LEU A 377 -8.01 9.02 8.62
CA LEU A 377 -7.53 9.37 9.97
C LEU A 377 -6.30 10.28 9.95
N ILE A 378 -5.56 10.31 8.83
CA ILE A 378 -4.38 11.14 8.61
C ILE A 378 -4.65 11.96 7.35
N ASP A 379 -4.82 13.27 7.49
CA ASP A 379 -5.05 14.18 6.36
C ASP A 379 -3.75 14.36 5.57
N TYR A 380 -3.63 13.74 4.39
CA TYR A 380 -2.43 13.82 3.56
C TYR A 380 -2.37 15.11 2.75
N ASP A 381 -1.32 15.91 2.97
CA ASP A 381 -1.04 17.14 2.22
C ASP A 381 -0.61 16.83 0.78
N PHE A 382 0.09 15.71 0.56
CA PHE A 382 0.58 15.27 -0.74
C PHE A 382 0.19 13.82 -1.05
N ILE A 383 -0.63 13.62 -2.10
CA ILE A 383 -1.03 12.30 -2.61
C ILE A 383 -0.48 12.17 -4.03
N GLY A 384 0.72 11.61 -4.16
CA GLY A 384 1.41 11.42 -5.43
C GLY A 384 1.04 10.12 -6.15
N LYS A 385 1.22 10.08 -7.47
CA LYS A 385 1.00 8.90 -8.32
C LYS A 385 2.31 8.37 -8.90
N PHE A 386 2.50 7.05 -8.83
CA PHE A 386 3.66 6.35 -9.39
C PHE A 386 3.76 6.50 -10.90
N GLU A 387 2.61 6.63 -11.57
CA GLU A 387 2.48 6.88 -13.00
C GLU A 387 3.05 8.25 -13.41
N ASN A 388 3.15 9.20 -12.46
CA ASN A 388 3.68 10.56 -12.64
C ASN A 388 4.91 10.85 -11.76
N MET A 389 5.60 9.79 -11.30
CA MET A 389 6.57 9.86 -10.20
C MET A 389 7.69 10.90 -10.42
N GLU A 390 8.18 11.09 -11.65
CA GLU A 390 9.27 12.05 -11.92
C GLU A 390 8.82 13.51 -11.78
N GLU A 391 7.71 13.89 -12.42
CA GLU A 391 7.13 15.24 -12.33
C GLU A 391 6.73 15.55 -10.87
N GLU A 392 6.01 14.64 -10.22
CA GLU A 392 5.43 14.87 -8.89
C GLU A 392 6.46 14.78 -7.75
N SER A 393 7.48 13.92 -7.86
CA SER A 393 8.55 13.87 -6.85
C SER A 393 9.47 15.08 -6.89
N ASN A 394 9.81 15.57 -8.09
CA ASN A 394 10.58 16.79 -8.24
C ASN A 394 9.80 18.00 -7.73
N PHE A 395 8.48 18.08 -8.01
CA PHE A 395 7.62 19.15 -7.50
C PHE A 395 7.57 19.13 -5.96
N LEU A 396 7.35 17.96 -5.34
CA LEU A 396 7.38 17.82 -3.88
C LEU A 396 8.73 18.22 -3.28
N LEU A 397 9.84 17.86 -3.91
CA LEU A 397 11.18 18.24 -3.45
C LEU A 397 11.39 19.76 -3.51
N ARG A 398 10.88 20.46 -4.54
CA ARG A 398 10.93 21.94 -4.58
C ARG A 398 9.99 22.57 -3.55
N LEU A 399 8.77 22.04 -3.39
CA LEU A 399 7.81 22.49 -2.37
C LEU A 399 8.35 22.34 -0.94
N ALA A 400 9.09 21.27 -0.66
CA ALA A 400 9.74 21.03 0.63
C ALA A 400 11.03 21.83 0.87
N GLY A 401 11.50 22.63 -0.11
CA GLY A 401 12.78 23.34 -0.01
C GLY A 401 14.02 22.44 -0.07
N ALA A 402 13.89 21.22 -0.63
CA ALA A 402 15.00 20.29 -0.78
C ALA A 402 16.07 20.83 -1.76
N PRO A 403 17.34 20.38 -1.65
CA PRO A 403 18.44 20.84 -2.49
C PRO A 403 18.11 20.80 -4.00
N PRO A 404 18.49 21.83 -4.79
CA PRO A 404 18.06 21.96 -6.19
C PRO A 404 18.64 20.88 -7.11
N ASN A 405 19.74 20.24 -6.71
CA ASN A 405 20.35 19.09 -7.37
C ASN A 405 19.80 17.73 -6.90
N LEU A 406 18.96 17.69 -5.85
CA LEU A 406 18.32 16.45 -5.40
C LEU A 406 17.06 16.19 -6.23
N THR A 407 17.00 14.97 -6.79
CA THR A 407 15.84 14.39 -7.48
C THR A 407 15.57 13.00 -6.90
N LEU A 408 14.40 12.43 -7.19
CA LEU A 408 14.12 11.03 -6.83
C LEU A 408 14.87 10.09 -7.80
N PRO A 409 15.61 9.07 -7.32
CA PRO A 409 16.33 8.18 -8.23
C PRO A 409 15.38 7.36 -9.11
N SER A 410 15.72 7.24 -10.38
CA SER A 410 14.98 6.50 -11.41
C SER A 410 15.52 5.08 -11.68
N PHE A 411 16.45 4.56 -10.87
CA PHE A 411 16.99 3.19 -11.03
C PHE A 411 16.07 2.11 -10.44
N LYS A 412 16.33 0.84 -10.79
CA LYS A 412 15.61 -0.33 -10.26
C LYS A 412 16.53 -1.11 -9.33
N ASP A 413 16.05 -1.30 -8.10
CA ASP A 413 16.83 -1.77 -6.95
C ASP A 413 16.95 -3.30 -6.90
N ARG A 414 15.82 -4.02 -6.80
CA ARG A 414 15.77 -5.48 -6.97
C ARG A 414 15.57 -5.87 -8.43
N ASN A 415 16.25 -6.94 -8.82
CA ASN A 415 16.17 -7.59 -10.14
C ASN A 415 16.30 -6.54 -11.27
N PRO A 416 17.44 -5.82 -11.37
CA PRO A 416 17.57 -4.63 -12.22
C PRO A 416 17.35 -4.91 -13.71
N THR A 417 17.68 -6.13 -14.16
CA THR A 417 17.49 -6.64 -15.53
C THR A 417 16.03 -6.84 -15.93
N ASP A 418 15.16 -7.18 -14.98
CA ASP A 418 13.74 -7.43 -15.24
C ASP A 418 13.02 -6.14 -15.65
N LYS A 419 12.30 -6.15 -16.78
CA LYS A 419 11.41 -5.05 -17.19
C LYS A 419 10.49 -4.62 -16.05
N ARG A 420 10.40 -3.30 -15.81
CA ARG A 420 9.45 -2.72 -14.85
C ARG A 420 8.04 -3.18 -15.18
N THR A 421 7.27 -3.55 -14.16
CA THR A 421 5.82 -3.79 -14.35
C THR A 421 5.17 -2.50 -14.85
N SER A 422 4.29 -2.65 -15.83
CA SER A 422 3.44 -1.63 -16.45
C SER A 422 2.08 -2.27 -16.76
N MET A 423 1.07 -1.48 -17.13
CA MET A 423 -0.26 -2.01 -17.49
C MET A 423 -0.22 -3.12 -18.55
N GLN A 424 0.61 -3.01 -19.60
CA GLN A 424 0.74 -4.05 -20.64
C GLN A 424 1.39 -5.36 -20.14
N ILE A 425 2.03 -5.31 -18.97
CA ILE A 425 2.51 -6.49 -18.25
C ILE A 425 1.41 -6.99 -17.30
N THR A 426 0.72 -6.09 -16.58
CA THR A 426 -0.44 -6.41 -15.73
C THR A 426 -1.52 -7.19 -16.49
N GLU A 427 -1.89 -6.73 -17.69
CA GLU A 427 -2.84 -7.40 -18.59
C GLU A 427 -2.44 -8.86 -18.89
N LYS A 428 -1.14 -9.15 -19.03
CA LYS A 428 -0.61 -10.49 -19.32
C LYS A 428 -0.59 -11.44 -18.11
N TYR A 429 -0.77 -10.93 -16.91
CA TYR A 429 -1.04 -11.75 -15.72
C TYR A 429 -2.55 -11.94 -15.51
N PHE A 430 -3.34 -10.88 -15.68
CA PHE A 430 -4.80 -10.96 -15.54
C PHE A 430 -5.51 -11.70 -16.68
N SER A 431 -4.83 -12.02 -17.79
CA SER A 431 -5.29 -13.00 -18.79
C SER A 431 -5.18 -14.46 -18.33
N GLN A 432 -4.44 -14.74 -17.25
CA GLN A 432 -4.24 -16.10 -16.70
C GLN A 432 -5.31 -16.49 -15.67
N VAL A 433 -6.21 -15.56 -15.32
CA VAL A 433 -7.29 -15.73 -14.35
C VAL A 433 -8.65 -15.41 -14.99
N SER A 434 -9.72 -15.98 -14.46
CA SER A 434 -11.08 -15.75 -14.94
C SER A 434 -11.55 -14.30 -14.73
N THR A 435 -12.58 -13.90 -15.47
CA THR A 435 -13.26 -12.60 -15.28
C THR A 435 -13.81 -12.45 -13.86
N LEU A 436 -14.29 -13.54 -13.25
CA LEU A 436 -14.74 -13.57 -11.85
C LEU A 436 -13.59 -13.38 -10.85
N GLU A 437 -12.44 -14.03 -11.06
CA GLU A 437 -11.24 -13.78 -10.25
C GLU A 437 -10.77 -12.33 -10.40
N ARG A 438 -10.78 -11.78 -11.62
CA ARG A 438 -10.43 -10.38 -11.93
C ARG A 438 -11.37 -9.38 -11.24
N GLN A 439 -12.69 -9.59 -11.31
CA GLN A 439 -13.68 -8.79 -10.58
C GLN A 439 -13.42 -8.84 -9.08
N ARG A 440 -13.22 -10.04 -8.50
CA ARG A 440 -12.97 -10.17 -7.06
C ARG A 440 -11.66 -9.50 -6.61
N VAL A 441 -10.64 -9.39 -7.47
CA VAL A 441 -9.44 -8.58 -7.19
C VAL A 441 -9.75 -7.08 -7.29
N TYR A 442 -10.58 -6.64 -8.24
CA TYR A 442 -11.07 -5.25 -8.28
C TYR A 442 -11.85 -4.90 -7.01
N ASP A 443 -12.79 -5.75 -6.59
CA ASP A 443 -13.57 -5.61 -5.36
C ASP A 443 -12.65 -5.52 -4.12
N PHE A 444 -11.61 -6.36 -4.06
CA PHE A 444 -10.61 -6.35 -2.98
C PHE A 444 -9.82 -5.03 -2.88
N TYR A 445 -9.56 -4.36 -4.01
CA TYR A 445 -8.90 -3.05 -4.06
C TYR A 445 -9.87 -1.87 -4.25
N TYR A 446 -11.19 -2.08 -4.21
CA TYR A 446 -12.19 -1.09 -4.63
C TYR A 446 -12.05 0.27 -3.93
N MET A 447 -11.71 0.27 -2.64
CA MET A 447 -11.48 1.50 -1.88
C MET A 447 -10.21 2.25 -2.31
N ASP A 448 -9.15 1.57 -2.78
CA ASP A 448 -7.99 2.24 -3.39
C ASP A 448 -8.39 2.90 -4.73
N TYR A 449 -9.21 2.24 -5.56
CA TYR A 449 -9.73 2.84 -6.81
C TYR A 449 -10.53 4.12 -6.55
N LEU A 450 -11.46 4.09 -5.59
CA LEU A 450 -12.28 5.24 -5.23
C LEU A 450 -11.46 6.38 -4.59
N MET A 451 -10.62 6.08 -3.60
CA MET A 451 -9.88 7.11 -2.84
C MET A 451 -8.81 7.81 -3.66
N PHE A 452 -8.18 7.11 -4.60
CA PHE A 452 -7.03 7.63 -5.36
C PHE A 452 -7.36 7.96 -6.83
N ASN A 453 -8.65 7.99 -7.18
CA ASN A 453 -9.15 8.27 -8.53
C ASN A 453 -8.42 7.45 -9.62
N TYR A 454 -8.52 6.13 -9.55
CA TYR A 454 -8.02 5.24 -10.61
C TYR A 454 -9.20 4.70 -11.43
N SER A 455 -9.05 4.74 -12.75
CA SER A 455 -10.03 4.22 -13.70
C SER A 455 -10.10 2.68 -13.66
N LYS A 456 -11.20 2.16 -14.22
CA LYS A 456 -11.37 0.77 -14.68
C LYS A 456 -10.11 0.18 -15.36
N PRO A 457 -9.27 -0.71 -14.79
CA PRO A 457 -8.10 -1.22 -15.53
C PRO A 457 -8.50 -2.20 -16.66
N PHE A 458 -9.69 -2.80 -16.58
CA PHE A 458 -10.24 -3.70 -17.59
C PHE A 458 -11.70 -3.38 -17.91
N LYS A 459 -12.13 -3.69 -19.13
CA LYS A 459 -13.49 -3.40 -19.65
C LYS A 459 -14.58 -4.34 -19.13
N ASP A 460 -14.21 -5.51 -18.61
CA ASP A 460 -15.09 -6.55 -18.06
C ASP A 460 -15.39 -6.39 -16.56
N LEU A 461 -15.08 -5.22 -15.98
CA LEU A 461 -15.28 -4.91 -14.57
C LEU A 461 -16.58 -4.12 -14.33
N TYR A 462 -17.45 -4.66 -13.49
CA TYR A 462 -18.77 -4.13 -13.10
C TYR A 462 -18.68 -3.05 -12.01
#